data_AF-A0A6B1I0Z0-F1
#
_entry.id   AF-A0A6B1I0Z0-F1
#
_cell.length_a   1.000
_cell.length_b   1.000
_cell.length_c   1.000
_cell.angle_alpha   90.00
_cell.angle_beta   90.00
_cell.angle_gamma   90.00
#
_symmetry.space_group_name_H-M   'P 1'
#
loop_
_entity.id
_entity.type
_entity.pdbx_description
1 polymer ?
#
loop_
_entity_poly.entity_id
_entity_poly.type
_entity_poly.pdbx_seq_one_letter_code
_entity_poly.pdbx_strand_id
1 'polypeptide(L)'
;FFTRSQKLYQLLEARLREELADADPTGQVEAYFGTRQLSYHLVLSPLLHHGGFGPHIGRYGGPYDVYTLLGPTGVTQRGLPEYGPRDQVLQIIWHEFRLAFVIPLSEEYYRIVRPHADLFAPLAEQMATIGYTHWFDCANEHLIRAITARLAHHHLGAEAGRRALREESGRGFRYIHAVAHRLEAYESQRDRYPTFAAFFPRLIAVFAELDPETLAH
;
A
#
# COMPACT_ATOMS: atom_id res chain seq x y z
N PHE A 1 -4.97 -25.07 20.93
CA PHE A 1 -5.24 -23.63 20.74
C PHE A 1 -6.21 -23.40 19.58
N PHE A 2 -5.80 -23.66 18.33
CA PHE A 2 -6.63 -23.40 17.12
C PHE A 2 -8.07 -23.94 17.16
N THR A 3 -8.28 -25.22 17.50
CA THR A 3 -9.63 -25.79 17.60
C THR A 3 -10.50 -25.10 18.66
N ARG A 4 -9.90 -24.60 19.76
CA ARG A 4 -10.62 -23.88 20.82
C ARG A 4 -11.02 -22.47 20.38
N SER A 5 -10.25 -21.84 19.48
CA SER A 5 -10.50 -20.49 18.96
C SER A 5 -11.24 -20.47 17.62
N GLN A 6 -11.56 -21.63 17.04
CA GLN A 6 -12.16 -21.73 15.70
C GLN A 6 -13.45 -20.91 15.56
N LYS A 7 -14.34 -20.98 16.56
CA LYS A 7 -15.60 -20.21 16.56
C LYS A 7 -15.36 -18.70 16.53
N LEU A 8 -14.31 -18.22 17.22
CA LEU A 8 -13.94 -16.82 17.20
C LEU A 8 -13.49 -16.40 15.80
N TYR A 9 -12.57 -17.14 15.18
CA TYR A 9 -12.09 -16.81 13.84
C TYR A 9 -13.20 -16.88 12.78
N GLN A 10 -14.08 -17.87 12.85
CA GLN A 10 -15.25 -17.96 11.96
C GLN A 10 -16.19 -16.76 12.12
N LEU A 11 -16.41 -16.28 13.34
CA LEU A 11 -17.22 -15.09 13.61
C LEU A 11 -16.55 -13.83 13.04
N LEU A 12 -15.24 -13.67 13.23
CA LEU A 12 -14.49 -12.52 12.71
C LEU A 12 -14.48 -12.52 11.18
N GLU A 13 -14.24 -13.68 10.56
CA GLU A 13 -14.28 -13.84 9.10
C GLU A 13 -15.67 -13.51 8.55
N ALA A 14 -16.74 -14.06 9.14
CA ALA A 14 -18.10 -13.84 8.66
C ALA A 14 -18.48 -12.36 8.70
N ARG A 15 -18.16 -11.66 9.80
CA ARG A 15 -18.42 -10.22 9.94
C ARG A 15 -17.67 -9.40 8.90
N LEU A 16 -16.37 -9.68 8.72
CA LEU A 16 -15.59 -8.92 7.78
C LEU A 16 -16.01 -9.20 6.33
N ARG A 17 -16.37 -10.44 6.02
CA ARG A 17 -16.91 -10.81 4.70
C ARG A 17 -18.22 -10.09 4.41
N GLU A 18 -19.09 -9.93 5.41
CA GLU A 18 -20.33 -9.16 5.28
C GLU A 18 -20.03 -7.67 5.05
N GLU A 19 -19.10 -7.08 5.81
CA GLU A 19 -18.68 -5.68 5.67
C GLU A 19 -18.03 -5.37 4.32
N LEU A 20 -17.34 -6.35 3.72
CA LEU A 20 -16.66 -6.23 2.43
C LEU A 20 -17.45 -6.85 1.26
N ALA A 21 -18.72 -7.22 1.46
CA ALA A 21 -19.47 -8.04 0.49
C ALA A 21 -19.64 -7.38 -0.90
N ASP A 22 -19.58 -6.06 -0.98
CA ASP A 22 -19.71 -5.26 -2.19
C ASP A 22 -18.36 -4.77 -2.76
N ALA A 23 -17.24 -5.19 -2.15
CA ALA A 23 -15.90 -4.83 -2.58
C ALA A 23 -15.16 -6.03 -3.18
N ASP A 24 -14.36 -5.77 -4.21
CA ASP A 24 -13.41 -6.73 -4.76
C ASP A 24 -11.98 -6.15 -4.69
N PRO A 25 -11.38 -6.10 -3.48
CA PRO A 25 -10.07 -5.47 -3.31
C PRO A 25 -8.97 -6.17 -4.13
N THR A 26 -9.10 -7.47 -4.38
CA THR A 26 -8.18 -8.23 -5.23
C THR A 26 -8.29 -7.77 -6.68
N GLY A 27 -9.49 -7.82 -7.28
CA GLY A 27 -9.70 -7.41 -8.66
C GLY A 27 -9.36 -5.94 -8.90
N GLN A 28 -9.59 -5.07 -7.92
CA GLN A 28 -9.20 -3.65 -7.96
C GLN A 28 -7.68 -3.47 -8.06
N VAL A 29 -6.90 -4.22 -7.26
CA VAL A 29 -5.43 -4.19 -7.34
C VAL A 29 -4.97 -4.79 -8.66
N GLU A 30 -5.48 -5.94 -9.08
CA GLU A 30 -5.07 -6.57 -10.35
C GLU A 30 -5.37 -5.67 -11.56
N ALA A 31 -6.55 -5.05 -11.61
CA ALA A 31 -6.94 -4.13 -12.67
C ALA A 31 -6.04 -2.88 -12.71
N TYR A 32 -5.64 -2.37 -11.54
CA TYR A 32 -4.73 -1.24 -11.46
C TYR A 32 -3.33 -1.61 -11.93
N PHE A 33 -2.80 -2.78 -11.59
CA PHE A 33 -1.45 -3.19 -12.00
C PHE A 33 -1.39 -3.78 -13.41
N GLY A 34 -2.52 -4.22 -13.97
CA GLY A 34 -2.59 -4.88 -15.27
C GLY A 34 -1.98 -6.29 -15.25
N THR A 35 -1.81 -6.89 -14.07
CA THR A 35 -1.27 -8.23 -13.87
C THR A 35 -1.82 -8.81 -12.56
N ARG A 36 -1.61 -10.10 -12.36
CA ARG A 36 -2.14 -10.88 -11.23
C ARG A 36 -1.04 -11.64 -10.51
N GLN A 37 -1.34 -12.03 -9.27
CA GLN A 37 -0.52 -12.94 -8.47
C GLN A 37 -1.15 -14.34 -8.45
N LEU A 38 -0.53 -15.30 -7.76
CA LEU A 38 -1.07 -16.67 -7.68
C LEU A 38 -2.33 -16.72 -6.83
N SER A 39 -2.31 -16.04 -5.68
CA SER A 39 -3.42 -16.03 -4.74
C SER A 39 -3.31 -14.85 -3.75
N TYR A 40 -4.42 -14.54 -3.09
CA TYR A 40 -4.55 -13.43 -2.13
C TYR A 40 -5.25 -13.93 -0.88
N HIS A 41 -4.65 -13.69 0.27
CA HIS A 41 -5.13 -14.18 1.56
C HIS A 41 -5.20 -13.05 2.58
N LEU A 42 -6.38 -12.81 3.14
CA LEU A 42 -6.56 -11.93 4.28
C LEU A 42 -6.60 -12.76 5.57
N VAL A 43 -5.65 -12.53 6.46
CA VAL A 43 -5.51 -13.26 7.72
C VAL A 43 -5.80 -12.31 8.88
N LEU A 44 -6.92 -12.53 9.56
CA LEU A 44 -7.29 -11.78 10.76
C LEU A 44 -6.45 -12.25 11.93
N SER A 45 -5.63 -11.35 12.49
CA SER A 45 -4.69 -11.65 13.57
C SER A 45 -5.01 -10.83 14.81
N PRO A 46 -5.83 -11.34 15.74
CA PRO A 46 -6.28 -10.61 16.94
C PRO A 46 -5.17 -10.12 17.88
N LEU A 47 -3.95 -10.64 17.75
CA LEU A 47 -2.80 -10.31 18.60
C LEU A 47 -1.72 -9.50 17.86
N LEU A 48 -1.97 -9.15 16.60
CA LEU A 48 -1.09 -8.26 15.86
C LEU A 48 -1.34 -6.80 16.27
N HIS A 49 -0.34 -5.94 16.10
CA HIS A 49 -0.51 -4.50 16.24
C HIS A 49 -1.54 -3.98 15.22
N HIS A 50 -2.13 -2.81 15.51
CA HIS A 50 -3.03 -2.14 14.55
C HIS A 50 -2.31 -1.88 13.21
N GLY A 51 -2.94 -2.23 12.10
CA GLY A 51 -2.39 -2.08 10.76
C GLY A 51 -2.31 -3.42 10.01
N GLY A 52 -1.43 -3.45 9.02
CA GLY A 52 -1.20 -4.60 8.15
C GLY A 52 0.24 -5.08 8.20
N PHE A 53 0.44 -6.35 7.86
CA PHE A 53 1.74 -6.88 7.48
C PHE A 53 1.58 -7.77 6.25
N GLY A 54 2.26 -7.44 5.16
CA GLY A 54 2.03 -8.02 3.83
C GLY A 54 3.12 -8.95 3.30
N PRO A 55 3.35 -10.15 3.87
CA PRO A 55 4.33 -11.07 3.32
C PRO A 55 3.82 -11.68 2.01
N HIS A 56 4.75 -11.97 1.11
CA HIS A 56 4.48 -12.68 -0.14
C HIS A 56 5.46 -13.84 -0.28
N ILE A 57 4.95 -14.99 -0.70
CA ILE A 57 5.71 -16.25 -0.78
C ILE A 57 5.75 -16.69 -2.24
N GLY A 58 6.94 -16.99 -2.74
CA GLY A 58 7.12 -17.42 -4.13
C GLY A 58 8.58 -17.36 -4.56
N ARG A 59 8.82 -17.52 -5.86
CA ARG A 59 10.14 -17.33 -6.44
C ARG A 59 10.43 -15.86 -6.67
N TYR A 60 11.72 -15.51 -6.69
CA TYR A 60 12.16 -14.17 -7.07
C TYR A 60 11.57 -13.77 -8.43
N GLY A 61 10.97 -12.58 -8.52
CA GLY A 61 10.28 -12.09 -9.72
C GLY A 61 8.81 -12.53 -9.86
N GLY A 62 8.29 -13.34 -8.94
CA GLY A 62 6.89 -13.75 -8.91
C GLY A 62 6.49 -14.78 -9.99
N PRO A 63 5.18 -15.06 -10.13
CA PRO A 63 4.08 -14.59 -9.28
C PRO A 63 4.11 -15.22 -7.87
N TYR A 64 3.42 -14.58 -6.92
CA TYR A 64 3.47 -14.91 -5.48
C TYR A 64 2.12 -15.35 -4.91
N ASP A 65 2.14 -16.09 -3.81
CA ASP A 65 1.02 -16.15 -2.87
C ASP A 65 1.11 -14.95 -1.93
N VAL A 66 0.11 -14.06 -1.97
CA VAL A 66 0.11 -12.78 -1.26
C VAL A 66 -0.73 -12.88 0.00
N TYR A 67 -0.17 -12.45 1.13
CA TYR A 67 -0.87 -12.44 2.41
C TYR A 67 -0.97 -11.02 2.96
N THR A 68 -2.06 -10.73 3.63
CA THR A 68 -2.23 -9.54 4.46
C THR A 68 -2.64 -10.01 5.85
N LEU A 69 -1.75 -9.85 6.83
CA LEU A 69 -2.07 -10.09 8.22
C LEU A 69 -2.62 -8.78 8.78
N LEU A 70 -3.90 -8.78 9.13
CA LEU A 70 -4.61 -7.60 9.63
C LEU A 70 -4.72 -7.67 11.15
N GLY A 71 -4.23 -6.63 11.83
CA GLY A 71 -4.40 -6.47 13.27
C GLY A 71 -5.64 -5.63 13.63
N PRO A 72 -6.20 -5.79 14.84
CA PRO A 72 -7.38 -5.05 15.25
C PRO A 72 -7.07 -3.57 15.54
N THR A 73 -8.06 -2.71 15.28
CA THR A 73 -8.08 -1.31 15.71
C THR A 73 -8.52 -1.15 17.17
N GLY A 74 -9.17 -2.16 17.72
CA GLY A 74 -9.74 -2.11 19.06
C GLY A 74 -10.49 -3.38 19.44
N VAL A 75 -11.31 -3.25 20.47
CA VAL A 75 -12.16 -4.32 20.97
C VAL A 75 -13.56 -3.79 21.27
N THR A 76 -14.57 -4.57 20.86
CA THR A 76 -15.96 -4.33 21.27
C THR A 76 -16.09 -4.36 22.80
N GLN A 77 -17.21 -3.84 23.33
CA GLN A 77 -17.58 -3.99 24.75
C GLN A 77 -17.63 -5.44 25.24
N ARG A 78 -17.84 -6.41 24.33
CA ARG A 78 -17.87 -7.85 24.64
C ARG A 78 -16.49 -8.51 24.52
N GLY A 79 -15.42 -7.75 24.32
CA GLY A 79 -14.04 -8.25 24.22
C GLY A 79 -13.69 -8.91 22.88
N LEU A 80 -14.53 -8.74 21.84
CA LEU A 80 -14.21 -9.20 20.49
C LEU A 80 -13.33 -8.18 19.75
N PRO A 81 -12.30 -8.62 19.00
CA PRO A 81 -11.52 -7.75 18.13
C PRO A 81 -12.39 -7.02 17.10
N GLU A 82 -12.07 -5.75 16.85
CA GLU A 82 -12.61 -4.93 15.77
C GLU A 82 -11.49 -4.52 14.82
N TYR A 83 -11.76 -4.49 13.52
CA TYR A 83 -10.76 -4.21 12.48
C TYR A 83 -10.88 -2.80 11.86
N GLY A 84 -11.79 -2.00 12.39
CA GLY A 84 -12.02 -0.62 11.96
C GLY A 84 -13.07 -0.49 10.87
N PRO A 85 -13.33 0.75 10.41
CA PRO A 85 -14.29 1.00 9.34
C PRO A 85 -13.84 0.36 8.02
N ARG A 86 -14.80 -0.17 7.26
CA ARG A 86 -14.65 -0.69 5.89
C ARG A 86 -13.59 0.00 5.04
N ASP A 87 -13.67 1.32 4.90
CA ASP A 87 -12.76 2.10 4.05
C ASP A 87 -11.29 2.04 4.52
N GLN A 88 -11.07 1.98 5.83
CA GLN A 88 -9.74 1.82 6.41
C GLN A 88 -9.22 0.40 6.17
N VAL A 89 -10.07 -0.61 6.34
CA VAL A 89 -9.73 -2.01 6.05
C VAL A 89 -9.33 -2.17 4.58
N LEU A 90 -10.12 -1.63 3.65
CA LEU A 90 -9.82 -1.67 2.22
C LEU A 90 -8.49 -1.01 1.90
N GLN A 91 -8.20 0.14 2.50
CA GLN A 91 -6.91 0.81 2.32
C GLN A 91 -5.73 -0.03 2.83
N ILE A 92 -5.88 -0.74 3.95
CA ILE A 92 -4.83 -1.67 4.43
C ILE A 92 -4.68 -2.85 3.49
N ILE A 93 -5.77 -3.50 3.07
CA ILE A 93 -5.72 -4.63 2.12
C ILE A 93 -4.99 -4.20 0.85
N TRP A 94 -5.38 -3.06 0.27
CA TRP A 94 -4.71 -2.58 -0.91
C TRP A 94 -3.25 -2.22 -0.62
N HIS A 95 -2.95 -1.58 0.52
CA HIS A 95 -1.57 -1.23 0.88
C HIS A 95 -0.68 -2.47 0.85
N GLU A 96 -1.11 -3.53 1.53
CA GLU A 96 -0.33 -4.75 1.68
C GLU A 96 -0.25 -5.59 0.41
N PHE A 97 -1.35 -5.75 -0.34
CA PHE A 97 -1.35 -6.55 -1.58
C PHE A 97 -0.39 -6.01 -2.64
N ARG A 98 -0.12 -4.71 -2.64
CA ARG A 98 0.74 -4.05 -3.62
C ARG A 98 2.21 -4.33 -3.43
N LEU A 99 2.66 -4.71 -2.23
CA LEU A 99 4.08 -5.01 -1.99
C LEU A 99 4.59 -6.07 -2.97
N ALA A 100 3.79 -7.10 -3.25
CA ALA A 100 4.10 -8.17 -4.19
C ALA A 100 4.29 -7.72 -5.65
N PHE A 101 3.85 -6.50 -6.00
CA PHE A 101 4.00 -5.92 -7.33
C PHE A 101 5.08 -4.84 -7.39
N VAL A 102 5.13 -3.97 -6.37
CA VAL A 102 6.03 -2.82 -6.36
C VAL A 102 7.46 -3.23 -6.02
N ILE A 103 7.65 -4.09 -5.02
CA ILE A 103 9.00 -4.44 -4.53
C ILE A 103 9.86 -5.09 -5.63
N PRO A 104 9.40 -6.10 -6.39
CA PRO A 104 10.22 -6.69 -7.45
C PRO A 104 10.64 -5.67 -8.50
N LEU A 105 9.74 -4.75 -8.88
CA LEU A 105 10.05 -3.67 -9.82
C LEU A 105 11.06 -2.69 -9.21
N SER A 106 10.84 -2.24 -7.98
CA SER A 106 11.79 -1.35 -7.30
C SER A 106 13.19 -1.95 -7.20
N GLU A 107 13.31 -3.24 -6.91
CA GLU A 107 14.60 -3.94 -6.87
C GLU A 107 15.27 -4.03 -8.24
N GLU A 108 14.51 -4.35 -9.30
CA GLU A 108 15.01 -4.33 -10.68
C GLU A 108 15.58 -2.94 -11.05
N TYR A 109 14.92 -1.88 -10.61
CA TYR A 109 15.32 -0.49 -10.85
C TYR A 109 16.16 0.12 -9.71
N TYR A 110 16.71 -0.68 -8.80
CA TYR A 110 17.47 -0.21 -7.64
C TYR A 110 18.58 0.79 -8.03
N ARG A 111 19.29 0.53 -9.14
CA ARG A 111 20.36 1.40 -9.65
C ARG A 111 19.89 2.78 -10.11
N ILE A 112 18.60 2.92 -10.44
CA ILE A 112 17.97 4.18 -10.86
C ILE A 112 17.40 4.94 -9.66
N VAL A 113 16.85 4.25 -8.66
CA VAL A 113 16.25 4.90 -7.47
C VAL A 113 17.31 5.32 -6.45
N ARG A 114 18.31 4.47 -6.20
CA ARG A 114 19.33 4.71 -5.16
C ARG A 114 20.10 6.04 -5.28
N PRO A 115 20.43 6.59 -6.48
CA PRO A 115 21.25 7.80 -6.57
C PRO A 115 20.54 9.05 -6.04
N HIS A 116 19.22 9.02 -5.88
CA HIS A 116 18.44 10.13 -5.33
C HIS A 116 18.42 10.15 -3.78
N ALA A 117 19.42 9.56 -3.13
CA ALA A 117 19.48 9.47 -1.66
C ALA A 117 19.51 10.83 -0.96
N ASP A 118 19.93 11.88 -1.66
CA ASP A 118 19.90 13.27 -1.14
C ASP A 118 18.47 13.74 -0.83
N LEU A 119 17.45 13.18 -1.49
CA LEU A 119 16.04 13.43 -1.16
C LEU A 119 15.65 12.94 0.24
N PHE A 120 16.41 12.03 0.84
CA PHE A 120 16.12 11.49 2.17
C PHE A 120 16.55 12.43 3.29
N ALA A 121 17.64 13.20 3.12
CA ALA A 121 18.18 14.08 4.15
C ALA A 121 17.12 15.00 4.80
N PRO A 122 16.26 15.71 4.06
CA PRO A 122 15.22 16.56 4.67
C PRO A 122 14.06 15.79 5.33
N LEU A 123 13.95 14.47 5.09
CA LEU A 123 12.91 13.61 5.64
C LEU A 123 13.40 12.76 6.82
N ALA A 124 14.71 12.57 6.96
CA ALA A 124 15.33 11.52 7.77
C ALA A 124 14.86 11.51 9.23
N GLU A 125 14.79 12.68 9.88
CA GLU A 125 14.36 12.79 11.28
C GLU A 125 12.92 12.27 11.47
N GLN A 126 11.98 12.77 10.65
CA GLN A 126 10.58 12.37 10.73
C GLN A 126 10.39 10.90 10.32
N MET A 127 11.07 10.47 9.27
CA MET A 127 11.01 9.09 8.77
C MET A 127 11.55 8.08 9.77
N ALA A 128 12.58 8.42 10.53
CA ALA A 128 13.11 7.55 11.58
C ALA A 128 12.09 7.26 12.68
N THR A 129 11.21 8.22 13.02
CA THR A 129 10.16 8.02 14.05
C THR A 129 9.13 6.96 13.67
N ILE A 130 9.00 6.66 12.38
CA ILE A 130 8.08 5.66 11.84
C ILE A 130 8.81 4.49 11.16
N GLY A 131 10.11 4.31 11.47
CA GLY A 131 10.88 3.11 11.13
C GLY A 131 11.62 3.14 9.78
N TYR A 132 11.60 4.23 9.04
CA TYR A 132 12.35 4.35 7.78
C TYR A 132 13.69 5.06 8.02
N THR A 133 14.79 4.33 7.79
CA THR A 133 16.16 4.82 8.01
C THR A 133 17.00 4.87 6.74
N HIS A 134 16.48 4.38 5.61
CA HIS A 134 17.16 4.37 4.32
C HIS A 134 16.27 4.95 3.23
N TRP A 135 16.89 5.67 2.29
CA TRP A 135 16.20 6.28 1.15
C TRP A 135 15.39 5.27 0.34
N PHE A 136 15.96 4.12 -0.01
CA PHE A 136 15.32 3.17 -0.90
C PHE A 136 14.01 2.61 -0.32
N ASP A 137 14.01 2.27 0.97
CA ASP A 137 12.81 1.82 1.68
C ASP A 137 11.76 2.93 1.74
N CYS A 138 12.20 4.16 2.05
CA CYS A 138 11.33 5.33 2.09
C CYS A 138 10.73 5.64 0.70
N ALA A 139 11.51 5.56 -0.37
CA ALA A 139 11.06 5.80 -1.74
C ALA A 139 10.04 4.75 -2.18
N ASN A 140 10.29 3.46 -1.90
CA ASN A 140 9.34 2.38 -2.17
C ASN A 140 8.02 2.62 -1.44
N GLU A 141 8.09 3.05 -0.18
CA GLU A 141 6.92 3.37 0.60
C GLU A 141 6.14 4.56 0.03
N HIS A 142 6.80 5.60 -0.47
CA HIS A 142 6.13 6.70 -1.18
C HIS A 142 5.32 6.18 -2.37
N LEU A 143 5.87 5.24 -3.15
CA LEU A 143 5.15 4.62 -4.27
C LEU A 143 3.93 3.84 -3.78
N ILE A 144 4.09 2.96 -2.79
CA ILE A 144 3.00 2.14 -2.24
C ILE A 144 1.88 3.00 -1.66
N ARG A 145 2.22 4.03 -0.88
CA ARG A 145 1.25 4.97 -0.28
C ARG A 145 0.54 5.82 -1.33
N ALA A 146 1.26 6.30 -2.34
CA ALA A 146 0.63 7.04 -3.44
C ALA A 146 -0.39 6.16 -4.20
N ILE A 147 -0.04 4.90 -4.51
CA ILE A 147 -0.97 3.97 -5.15
C ILE A 147 -2.15 3.66 -4.23
N THR A 148 -1.93 3.61 -2.90
CA THR A 148 -2.99 3.52 -1.88
C THR A 148 -4.01 4.64 -2.03
N ALA A 149 -3.54 5.88 -2.09
CA ALA A 149 -4.40 7.02 -2.28
C ALA A 149 -5.11 7.02 -3.65
N ARG A 150 -4.46 6.52 -4.71
CA ARG A 150 -5.10 6.39 -6.03
C ARG A 150 -6.22 5.35 -6.05
N LEU A 151 -6.07 4.17 -5.45
CA LEU A 151 -7.20 3.24 -5.34
C LEU A 151 -8.32 3.78 -4.45
N ALA A 152 -7.97 4.49 -3.36
CA ALA A 152 -8.98 5.16 -2.56
C ALA A 152 -9.76 6.21 -3.38
N HIS A 153 -9.09 6.97 -4.25
CA HIS A 153 -9.75 7.87 -5.19
C HIS A 153 -10.76 7.15 -6.09
N HIS A 154 -10.35 6.03 -6.71
CA HIS A 154 -11.17 5.30 -7.68
C HIS A 154 -12.33 4.52 -7.06
N HIS A 155 -12.15 3.98 -5.86
CA HIS A 155 -13.12 3.05 -5.26
C HIS A 155 -13.88 3.61 -4.05
N LEU A 156 -13.36 4.65 -3.39
CA LEU A 156 -14.02 5.33 -2.26
C LEU A 156 -14.35 6.80 -2.57
N GLY A 157 -13.96 7.28 -3.76
CA GLY A 157 -14.24 8.62 -4.24
C GLY A 157 -13.09 9.61 -4.03
N ALA A 158 -13.15 10.72 -4.78
CA ALA A 158 -12.04 11.66 -4.90
C ALA A 158 -11.58 12.27 -3.56
N GLU A 159 -12.49 12.50 -2.61
CA GLU A 159 -12.12 13.02 -1.30
C GLU A 159 -11.35 12.00 -0.45
N ALA A 160 -11.69 10.70 -0.54
CA ALA A 160 -10.94 9.67 0.16
C ALA A 160 -9.48 9.62 -0.32
N GLY A 161 -9.26 9.70 -1.63
CA GLY A 161 -7.91 9.79 -2.20
C GLY A 161 -7.16 11.06 -1.77
N ARG A 162 -7.80 12.23 -1.82
CA ARG A 162 -7.19 13.49 -1.35
C ARG A 162 -6.84 13.44 0.13
N ARG A 163 -7.74 12.91 0.96
CA ARG A 163 -7.52 12.73 2.39
C ARG A 163 -6.33 11.81 2.66
N ALA A 164 -6.25 10.66 1.98
CA ALA A 164 -5.12 9.75 2.10
C ALA A 164 -3.79 10.43 1.75
N LEU A 165 -3.71 11.22 0.66
CA LEU A 165 -2.49 11.96 0.33
C LEU A 165 -2.10 12.97 1.42
N ARG A 166 -3.07 13.73 1.96
CA ARG A 166 -2.82 14.70 3.03
C ARG A 166 -2.33 14.03 4.31
N GLU A 167 -2.96 12.92 4.70
CA GLU A 167 -2.57 12.14 5.88
C GLU A 167 -1.13 11.63 5.75
N GLU A 168 -0.76 11.06 4.61
CA GLU A 168 0.59 10.53 4.38
C GLU A 168 1.64 11.64 4.25
N SER A 169 1.31 12.75 3.57
CA SER A 169 2.18 13.93 3.54
C SER A 169 2.42 14.48 4.95
N GLY A 170 1.38 14.53 5.80
CA GLY A 170 1.50 14.94 7.20
C GLY A 170 2.35 13.98 8.05
N ARG A 171 2.42 12.70 7.68
CA ARG A 171 3.33 11.69 8.27
C ARG A 171 4.77 11.82 7.78
N GLY A 172 5.04 12.72 6.84
CA GLY A 172 6.37 13.07 6.35
C GLY A 172 6.70 12.50 4.98
N PHE A 173 5.77 11.83 4.30
CA PHE A 173 5.92 11.40 2.91
C PHE A 173 5.75 12.58 1.95
N ARG A 174 6.60 13.60 2.07
CA ARG A 174 6.42 14.92 1.41
C ARG A 174 6.38 14.83 -0.12
N TYR A 175 6.98 13.80 -0.72
CA TYR A 175 6.99 13.61 -2.17
C TYR A 175 5.74 12.91 -2.72
N ILE A 176 4.80 12.48 -1.86
CA ILE A 176 3.67 11.63 -2.25
C ILE A 176 2.76 12.29 -3.29
N HIS A 177 2.59 13.62 -3.24
CA HIS A 177 1.76 14.35 -4.20
C HIS A 177 2.34 14.31 -5.61
N ALA A 178 3.67 14.45 -5.76
CA ALA A 178 4.34 14.36 -7.06
C ALA A 178 4.22 12.94 -7.65
N VAL A 179 4.41 11.91 -6.80
CA VAL A 179 4.22 10.51 -7.20
C VAL A 179 2.77 10.26 -7.63
N ALA A 180 1.78 10.73 -6.84
CA ALA A 180 0.37 10.56 -7.15
C ALA A 180 -0.03 11.26 -8.46
N HIS A 181 0.50 12.45 -8.73
CA HIS A 181 0.29 13.14 -10.01
C HIS A 181 0.89 12.35 -11.18
N ARG A 182 2.08 11.75 -11.02
CA ARG A 182 2.66 10.88 -12.05
C ARG A 182 1.80 9.62 -12.30
N LEU A 183 1.13 9.09 -11.28
CA LEU A 183 0.20 7.98 -11.42
C LEU A 183 -1.08 8.36 -12.19
N GLU A 184 -1.54 9.61 -12.15
CA GLU A 184 -2.65 10.07 -12.99
C GLU A 184 -2.33 9.94 -14.49
N ALA A 185 -1.06 10.17 -14.87
CA ALA A 185 -0.59 9.95 -16.23
C ALA A 185 -0.60 8.45 -16.62
N TYR A 186 -0.31 7.55 -15.68
CA TYR A 186 -0.47 6.10 -15.89
C TYR A 186 -1.93 5.74 -16.15
N GLU A 187 -2.82 6.21 -15.27
CA GLU A 187 -4.26 5.92 -15.31
C GLU A 187 -4.93 6.44 -16.60
N SER A 188 -4.48 7.57 -17.12
CA SER A 188 -4.99 8.16 -18.37
C SER A 188 -4.36 7.61 -19.65
N GLN A 189 -3.27 6.84 -19.56
CA GLN A 189 -2.52 6.32 -20.71
C GLN A 189 -2.44 4.79 -20.70
N ARG A 190 -3.47 4.11 -20.17
CA ARG A 190 -3.50 2.64 -20.05
C ARG A 190 -3.40 1.90 -21.39
N ASP A 191 -3.84 2.50 -22.49
CA ASP A 191 -3.66 1.93 -23.84
C ASP A 191 -2.18 1.84 -24.24
N ARG A 192 -1.37 2.81 -23.79
CA ARG A 192 0.08 2.85 -24.03
C ARG A 192 0.86 2.08 -22.96
N TYR A 193 0.34 2.06 -21.73
CA TYR A 193 0.93 1.42 -20.56
C TYR A 193 -0.08 0.44 -19.96
N PRO A 194 -0.27 -0.75 -20.58
CA PRO A 194 -1.30 -1.70 -20.13
C PRO A 194 -1.00 -2.26 -18.74
N THR A 195 0.29 -2.36 -18.38
CA THR A 195 0.76 -2.82 -17.09
C THR A 195 1.51 -1.72 -16.34
N PHE A 196 1.46 -1.80 -15.02
CA PHE A 196 2.20 -0.90 -14.14
C PHE A 196 3.71 -0.99 -14.38
N ALA A 197 4.23 -2.20 -14.63
CA ALA A 197 5.63 -2.44 -14.99
C ALA A 197 6.07 -1.64 -16.23
N ALA A 198 5.21 -1.54 -17.26
CA ALA A 198 5.50 -0.77 -18.46
C ALA A 198 5.60 0.75 -18.18
N PHE A 199 4.90 1.25 -17.17
CA PHE A 199 4.95 2.65 -16.75
C PHE A 199 6.01 2.92 -15.68
N PHE A 200 6.46 1.91 -14.95
CA PHE A 200 7.32 2.05 -13.78
C PHE A 200 8.57 2.93 -13.99
N PRO A 201 9.31 2.85 -15.13
CA PRO A 201 10.43 3.76 -15.39
C PRO A 201 10.03 5.24 -15.38
N ARG A 202 8.84 5.57 -15.90
CA ARG A 202 8.30 6.93 -15.89
C ARG A 202 7.80 7.35 -14.52
N LEU A 203 7.33 6.39 -13.72
CA LEU A 203 6.95 6.65 -12.34
C LEU A 203 8.16 7.08 -11.52
N ILE A 204 9.22 6.27 -11.49
CA ILE A 204 10.40 6.52 -10.66
C ILE A 204 11.23 7.72 -11.14
N ALA A 205 11.09 8.12 -12.41
CA ALA A 205 11.71 9.34 -12.94
C ALA A 205 11.28 10.60 -12.18
N VAL A 206 10.13 10.57 -11.48
CA VAL A 206 9.70 11.67 -10.60
C VAL A 206 10.78 12.06 -9.59
N PHE A 207 11.57 11.11 -9.08
CA PHE A 207 12.62 11.40 -8.10
C PHE A 207 13.78 12.22 -8.68
N ALA A 208 14.00 12.17 -9.99
CA ALA A 208 15.00 13.02 -10.66
C ALA A 208 14.50 14.44 -10.90
N GLU A 209 13.19 14.65 -10.83
CA GLU A 209 12.52 15.94 -11.07
C GLU A 209 12.23 16.68 -9.75
N LEU A 210 12.42 16.02 -8.61
CA LEU A 210 12.23 16.59 -7.28
C LEU A 210 13.48 17.37 -6.85
N ASP A 211 13.24 18.51 -6.23
CA ASP A 211 14.24 19.30 -5.53
C ASP A 211 14.04 19.12 -4.02
N PRO A 212 15.07 18.68 -3.27
CA PRO A 212 15.03 18.57 -1.81
C PRO A 212 14.58 19.84 -1.08
N GLU A 213 14.81 21.03 -1.66
CA GLU A 213 14.55 22.32 -1.00
C GLU A 213 13.17 22.91 -1.31
N THR A 214 12.57 22.56 -2.46
CA THR A 214 11.34 23.20 -2.95
C THR A 214 10.06 22.74 -2.22
N LEU A 215 10.11 21.70 -1.39
CA LEU A 215 8.94 21.14 -0.67
C LEU A 215 8.99 21.34 0.86
N ALA A 216 9.79 22.31 1.33
CA ALA A 216 9.97 22.64 2.75
C ALA A 216 8.95 23.68 3.30
N HIS A 217 7.91 24.02 2.54
CA HIS A 217 6.87 24.99 2.90
C HIS A 217 5.48 24.40 2.67
#